data_AF-A0A0N5CIF3-F1
#
_entry.id   AF-A0A0N5CIF3-F1
#
_cell.length_a   1.000
_cell.length_b   1.000
_cell.length_c   1.000
_cell.angle_alpha   90.00
_cell.angle_beta   90.00
_cell.angle_gamma   90.00
#
_symmetry.space_group_name_H-M   'P 1'
#
loop_
_entity.id
_entity.type
_entity.pdbx_description
1 polymer ?
#
loop_
_entity_poly.entity_id
_entity_poly.type
_entity_poly.pdbx_seq_one_letter_code
_entity_poly.pdbx_strand_id
1 'polypeptide(L)'
;MVMSLEYVFACIVHIIFYLYIFIHHNSNKKVNLRTCSKLESIHYGSIHVLNVTLLYVTVIRFYKIACRKNPNIIVMGLIVLFTLGPLVYLYIGKFFEISVYFIQKEGCGYDMYSNLPYYNFISYAIIFIDLLSSLASLVVSYLTYRVVVRKTPIASIGKIKENKSLFKSFAIQSLFPFCYQVPAVIYYLLYLKIRLFIALFSTIFLIFFQKGKELKQLKFS
;
A
#
# COMPACT_ATOMS: atom_id res chain seq x y z
N MET A 1 20.81 -0.71 10.13
CA MET A 1 20.70 0.58 10.81
C MET A 1 19.59 1.46 10.23
N VAL A 2 19.46 1.60 8.90
CA VAL A 2 18.38 2.39 8.29
C VAL A 2 16.99 1.81 8.61
N MET A 3 16.74 0.52 8.33
CA MET A 3 15.42 -0.08 8.63
C MET A 3 15.03 -0.04 10.11
N SER A 4 15.99 -0.19 11.04
CA SER A 4 15.68 -0.13 12.47
C SER A 4 15.17 1.25 12.90
N LEU A 5 15.69 2.33 12.30
CA LEU A 5 15.21 3.69 12.57
C LEU A 5 13.81 3.91 11.98
N GLU A 6 13.57 3.42 10.77
CA GLU A 6 12.24 3.48 10.14
C GLU A 6 11.18 2.71 10.93
N TYR A 7 11.53 1.53 11.46
CA TYR A 7 10.64 0.77 12.35
C TYR A 7 10.31 1.54 13.62
N VAL A 8 11.31 2.14 14.28
CA VAL A 8 11.08 2.97 15.47
C VAL A 8 10.17 4.13 15.15
N PHE A 9 10.41 4.82 14.03
CA PHE A 9 9.57 5.92 13.58
C PHE A 9 8.12 5.47 13.30
N ALA A 10 7.93 4.39 12.54
CA ALA A 10 6.61 3.86 12.24
C ALA A 10 5.85 3.44 13.51
N CYS A 11 6.53 2.83 14.48
CA CYS A 11 5.95 2.50 15.78
C CYS A 11 5.54 3.74 16.58
N ILE A 12 6.37 4.79 16.60
CA ILE A 12 6.04 6.06 17.28
C ILE A 12 4.79 6.67 16.64
N VAL A 13 4.74 6.76 15.31
CA VAL A 13 3.58 7.29 14.58
C VAL A 13 2.32 6.45 14.85
N HIS A 14 2.45 5.12 14.85
CA HIS A 14 1.36 4.21 15.18
C HIS A 14 0.81 4.47 16.59
N ILE A 15 1.69 4.54 17.59
CA ILE A 15 1.29 4.81 18.97
C ILE A 15 0.58 6.18 19.07
N ILE A 16 1.13 7.23 18.44
CA ILE A 16 0.53 8.57 18.43
C ILE A 16 -0.88 8.53 17.84
N PHE A 17 -1.05 7.88 16.69
CA PHE A 17 -2.34 7.80 16.00
C PHE A 17 -3.41 7.08 16.84
N TYR A 18 -3.07 5.91 17.39
CA TYR A 18 -4.02 5.15 18.19
C TYR A 18 -4.30 5.80 19.55
N LEU A 19 -3.29 6.43 20.17
CA LEU A 19 -3.47 7.19 21.40
C LEU A 19 -4.42 8.38 21.16
N TYR A 20 -4.27 9.08 20.04
CA TYR A 20 -5.15 10.18 19.65
C TYR A 20 -6.61 9.72 19.54
N ILE A 21 -6.87 8.61 18.84
CA ILE A 21 -8.21 8.03 18.73
C ILE A 21 -8.75 7.61 20.11
N PHE A 22 -7.92 6.91 20.89
CA PHE A 22 -8.30 6.41 22.21
C PHE A 22 -8.70 7.53 23.18
N ILE A 23 -7.93 8.62 23.26
CA ILE A 23 -8.23 9.76 24.13
C ILE A 23 -9.57 10.40 23.74
N HIS A 24 -9.81 10.61 22.44
CA HIS A 24 -11.05 11.20 21.96
C HIS A 24 -12.26 10.29 22.22
N HIS A 25 -12.09 8.98 22.02
CA HIS A 25 -13.11 7.98 22.31
C HIS A 25 -13.49 7.97 23.80
N ASN A 26 -12.50 7.88 24.71
CA ASN A 26 -12.76 7.86 26.16
C ASN A 26 -13.27 9.20 26.72
N SER A 27 -12.89 10.33 26.11
CA SER A 27 -13.31 11.65 26.58
C SER A 27 -14.68 12.07 26.04
N ASN A 28 -15.35 11.25 25.21
CA ASN A 28 -16.56 11.61 24.46
C ASN A 28 -16.43 12.92 23.67
N LYS A 29 -15.21 13.28 23.26
CA LYS A 29 -14.92 14.51 22.52
C LYS A 29 -14.92 14.20 21.03
N LYS A 30 -15.60 15.04 20.25
CA LYS A 30 -15.57 14.96 18.78
C LYS A 30 -14.12 15.02 18.29
N VAL A 31 -13.76 14.08 17.41
CA VAL A 31 -12.44 14.01 16.78
C VAL A 31 -12.29 15.20 15.82
N ASN A 32 -11.13 15.85 15.82
CA ASN A 32 -10.84 16.84 14.79
C ASN A 32 -10.52 16.10 13.50
N LEU A 33 -11.47 16.13 12.57
CA LEU A 33 -11.42 15.46 11.27
C LEU A 33 -10.13 15.75 10.50
N ARG A 34 -9.69 17.01 10.49
CA ARG A 34 -8.50 17.41 9.72
C ARG A 34 -7.24 16.80 10.31
N THR A 35 -7.10 16.88 11.63
CA THR A 35 -5.96 16.30 12.35
C THR A 35 -5.95 14.78 12.23
N CYS A 36 -7.09 14.14 12.40
CA CYS A 36 -7.20 12.68 12.37
C CYS A 36 -6.82 12.12 11.00
N SER A 37 -7.38 12.63 9.90
CA SER A 37 -7.08 12.12 8.56
C SER A 37 -5.64 12.44 8.11
N LYS A 38 -5.04 13.55 8.57
CA LYS A 38 -3.59 13.81 8.36
C LYS A 38 -2.73 12.82 9.15
N LEU A 39 -3.03 12.56 10.43
CA LEU A 39 -2.32 11.57 11.24
C LEU A 39 -2.45 10.16 10.68
N GLU A 40 -3.65 9.76 10.25
CA GLU A 40 -3.93 8.49 9.58
C GLU A 40 -3.07 8.34 8.31
N SER A 41 -2.97 9.41 7.52
CA SER A 41 -2.17 9.41 6.29
C SER A 41 -0.68 9.25 6.59
N ILE A 42 -0.16 9.94 7.61
CA ILE A 42 1.23 9.76 8.08
C ILE A 42 1.44 8.32 8.57
N HIS A 43 0.47 7.78 9.31
CA HIS A 43 0.53 6.41 9.83
C HIS A 43 0.66 5.38 8.71
N TYR A 44 -0.29 5.36 7.77
CA TYR A 44 -0.24 4.40 6.67
C TYR A 44 0.93 4.64 5.72
N GLY A 45 1.29 5.89 5.44
CA GLY A 45 2.45 6.15 4.60
C GLY A 45 3.78 5.77 5.25
N SER A 46 3.90 5.84 6.59
CA SER A 46 5.09 5.32 7.28
C SER A 46 5.23 3.79 7.13
N ILE A 47 4.12 3.06 7.16
CA ILE A 47 4.10 1.62 6.89
C ILE A 47 4.45 1.33 5.42
N HIS A 48 3.90 2.09 4.49
CA HIS A 48 4.22 1.97 3.07
C HIS A 48 5.72 2.17 2.79
N VAL A 49 6.31 3.24 3.34
CA VAL A 49 7.75 3.52 3.24
C VAL A 49 8.56 2.34 3.77
N LEU A 50 8.16 1.75 4.90
CA LEU A 50 8.85 0.61 5.49
C LEU A 50 8.83 -0.64 4.58
N ASN A 51 7.67 -0.96 4.00
CA ASN A 51 7.52 -2.09 3.07
C ASN A 51 8.38 -1.90 1.81
N VAL A 52 8.41 -0.67 1.29
CA VAL A 52 9.18 -0.31 0.10
C VAL A 52 10.68 -0.27 0.39
N THR A 53 11.13 0.19 1.57
CA THR A 53 12.54 0.13 1.96
C THR A 53 13.04 -1.31 2.03
N LEU A 54 12.22 -2.25 2.51
CA LEU A 54 12.58 -3.67 2.51
C LEU A 54 12.87 -4.18 1.09
N LEU A 55 12.08 -3.76 0.11
CA LEU A 55 12.33 -4.05 -1.30
C LEU A 55 13.68 -3.50 -1.76
N TYR A 56 13.98 -2.24 -1.45
CA TYR A 56 15.27 -1.64 -1.83
C TYR A 56 16.45 -2.39 -1.24
N VAL A 57 16.38 -2.73 0.05
CA VAL A 57 17.44 -3.45 0.75
C VAL A 57 17.66 -4.84 0.14
N THR A 58 16.57 -5.56 -0.16
CA THR A 58 16.67 -6.90 -0.76
C THR A 58 17.22 -6.85 -2.20
N VAL A 59 16.81 -5.88 -3.01
CA VAL A 59 17.33 -5.66 -4.37
C VAL A 59 18.82 -5.30 -4.34
N ILE A 60 19.23 -4.32 -3.53
CA ILE A 60 20.64 -3.91 -3.41
C ILE A 60 21.49 -5.12 -2.99
N ARG A 61 21.01 -5.90 -2.02
CA ARG A 61 21.71 -7.09 -1.54
C ARG A 61 21.82 -8.16 -2.63
N PHE A 62 20.77 -8.36 -3.43
CA PHE A 62 20.82 -9.28 -4.56
C PHE A 62 21.89 -8.87 -5.57
N TYR A 63 21.96 -7.60 -5.98
CA TYR A 63 23.00 -7.11 -6.89
C TYR A 63 24.41 -7.34 -6.32
N LYS A 64 24.64 -6.96 -5.06
CA LYS A 64 25.96 -7.09 -4.41
C LYS A 64 26.37 -8.55 -4.23
N ILE A 65 25.48 -9.43 -3.78
CA ILE A 65 25.81 -10.81 -3.43
C ILE A 65 25.71 -11.75 -4.64
N ALA A 66 24.59 -11.71 -5.36
CA ALA A 66 24.33 -12.65 -6.45
C ALA A 66 25.08 -12.28 -7.73
N CYS A 67 25.06 -10.99 -8.09
CA CYS A 67 25.66 -10.47 -9.32
C CYS A 67 27.11 -9.96 -9.13
N ARG A 68 27.57 -9.77 -7.88
CA ARG A 68 28.88 -9.16 -7.56
C ARG A 68 29.08 -7.80 -8.24
N LYS A 69 28.00 -7.05 -8.43
CA LYS A 69 28.00 -5.73 -9.07
C LYS A 69 27.26 -4.73 -8.19
N ASN A 70 27.57 -3.46 -8.35
CA ASN A 70 26.74 -2.40 -7.77
C ASN A 70 25.41 -2.33 -8.53
N PRO A 71 24.31 -2.02 -7.83
CA PRO A 71 23.02 -1.81 -8.48
C PRO A 71 23.12 -0.62 -9.44
N ASN A 72 22.47 -0.72 -10.59
CA ASN A 72 22.40 0.39 -11.53
C ASN A 72 21.55 1.52 -10.91
N ILE A 73 22.13 2.70 -10.79
CA ILE A 73 21.48 3.86 -10.17
C ILE A 73 20.19 4.27 -10.88
N ILE A 74 20.14 4.12 -12.21
CA ILE A 74 18.95 4.43 -13.01
C ILE A 74 17.82 3.47 -12.65
N VAL A 75 18.12 2.17 -12.54
CA VAL A 75 17.12 1.15 -12.17
C VAL A 75 16.60 1.40 -10.76
N MET A 76 17.48 1.70 -9.80
CA MET A 76 17.07 2.04 -8.44
C MET A 76 16.20 3.30 -8.40
N GLY A 77 16.56 4.34 -9.16
CA GLY A 77 15.78 5.57 -9.28
C GLY A 77 14.38 5.33 -9.83
N LEU A 78 14.24 4.46 -10.84
CA LEU A 78 12.94 4.07 -11.38
C LEU A 78 12.09 3.33 -10.35
N ILE A 79 12.66 2.35 -9.63
CA ILE A 79 11.92 1.63 -8.59
C ILE A 79 11.44 2.61 -7.52
N VAL A 80 12.29 3.57 -7.10
CA VAL A 80 11.93 4.61 -6.13
C VAL A 80 10.80 5.50 -6.63
N LEU A 81 10.88 5.96 -7.88
CA LEU A 81 9.86 6.79 -8.49
C LEU A 81 8.51 6.07 -8.56
N PHE A 82 8.49 4.81 -8.99
CA PHE A 82 7.26 4.03 -9.12
C PHE A 82 6.61 3.67 -7.79
N THR A 83 7.41 3.47 -6.74
CA THR A 83 6.89 3.07 -5.43
C THR A 83 6.53 4.28 -4.57
N LEU A 84 7.39 5.30 -4.45
CA LEU A 84 7.15 6.48 -3.60
C LEU A 84 6.45 7.64 -4.31
N GLY A 85 6.54 7.75 -5.64
CA GLY A 85 5.87 8.80 -6.41
C GLY A 85 4.35 8.87 -6.16
N PRO A 86 3.62 7.74 -6.22
CA PRO A 86 2.21 7.66 -5.85
C PRO A 86 1.90 8.22 -4.45
N LEU A 87 2.74 7.90 -3.45
CA LEU A 87 2.57 8.39 -2.08
C LEU A 87 2.69 9.92 -2.01
N VAL A 88 3.72 10.48 -2.65
CA VAL A 88 3.95 11.93 -2.69
C VAL A 88 2.77 12.65 -3.33
N TYR A 89 2.22 12.09 -4.42
CA TYR A 89 1.03 12.64 -5.09
C TYR A 89 -0.17 12.74 -4.14
N LEU A 90 -0.46 11.66 -3.39
CA LEU A 90 -1.59 11.66 -2.45
C LEU A 90 -1.37 12.62 -1.28
N TYR A 91 -0.14 12.72 -0.79
CA TYR A 91 0.22 13.63 0.29
C TYR A 91 0.06 15.08 -0.12
N ILE A 92 0.48 15.47 -1.33
CA ILE A 92 0.28 16.84 -1.82
C ILE A 92 -1.21 17.20 -1.79
N GLY A 93 -2.08 16.34 -2.31
CA GLY A 93 -3.53 16.57 -2.28
C GLY A 93 -4.10 16.72 -0.87
N LYS A 94 -3.68 15.84 0.07
CA LYS A 94 -4.20 15.82 1.44
C LYS A 94 -3.64 16.93 2.35
N PHE A 95 -2.34 17.18 2.31
CA PHE A 95 -1.70 18.13 3.24
C PHE A 95 -1.97 19.58 2.85
N PHE A 96 -2.00 19.89 1.56
CA PHE A 96 -2.33 21.21 1.04
C PHE A 96 -3.84 21.42 0.84
N GLU A 97 -4.67 20.43 1.20
CA GLU A 97 -6.13 20.51 1.14
C GLU A 97 -6.66 20.92 -0.25
N ILE A 98 -6.03 20.41 -1.31
CA ILE A 98 -6.36 20.77 -2.69
C ILE A 98 -7.65 20.06 -3.09
N SER A 99 -8.73 20.82 -3.30
CA SER A 99 -10.04 20.32 -3.76
C SER A 99 -10.54 19.14 -2.93
N VAL A 100 -10.54 19.30 -1.60
CA VAL A 100 -10.87 18.22 -0.67
C VAL A 100 -12.37 18.00 -0.49
N TYR A 101 -12.75 16.74 -0.34
CA TYR A 101 -14.08 16.29 0.06
C TYR A 101 -13.96 15.17 1.11
N PHE A 102 -15.03 14.90 1.86
CA PHE A 102 -14.99 13.96 2.98
C PHE A 102 -15.78 12.69 2.65
N ILE A 103 -15.18 11.53 2.91
CA ILE A 103 -15.84 10.22 2.79
C ILE A 103 -15.94 9.62 4.18
N GLN A 104 -17.10 9.09 4.54
CA GLN A 104 -17.30 8.43 5.82
C GLN A 104 -16.43 7.17 5.91
N LYS A 105 -15.66 7.03 7.00
CA LYS A 105 -14.78 5.88 7.29
C LYS A 105 -14.76 5.56 8.77
N GLU A 106 -14.53 4.29 9.09
CA GLU A 106 -14.31 3.86 10.47
C GLU A 106 -13.00 4.43 11.04
N GLY A 107 -12.95 4.64 12.36
CA GLY A 107 -11.82 5.30 13.03
C GLY A 107 -12.03 6.81 13.17
N CYS A 108 -11.63 7.59 12.17
CA CYS A 108 -11.75 9.05 12.20
C CYS A 108 -13.18 9.58 11.95
N GLY A 109 -14.13 8.71 11.59
CA GLY A 109 -15.49 9.07 11.19
C GLY A 109 -15.58 9.52 9.74
N TYR A 110 -14.67 10.41 9.30
CA TYR A 110 -14.48 10.73 7.88
C TYR A 110 -12.99 10.84 7.55
N ASP A 111 -12.64 10.50 6.31
CA ASP A 111 -11.30 10.66 5.72
C ASP A 111 -11.36 11.73 4.61
N MET A 112 -10.28 12.50 4.48
CA MET A 112 -10.14 13.53 3.45
C MET A 112 -9.71 12.88 2.13
N TYR A 113 -10.48 13.12 1.09
CA TYR A 113 -10.11 12.77 -0.28
C TYR A 113 -9.94 14.05 -1.09
N SER A 114 -9.24 13.96 -2.21
CA SER A 114 -9.06 15.09 -3.13
C SER A 114 -9.70 14.77 -4.48
N ASN A 115 -10.36 15.76 -5.09
CA ASN A 115 -10.87 15.71 -6.45
C ASN A 115 -9.77 15.88 -7.52
N LEU A 116 -8.50 15.77 -7.12
CA LEU A 116 -7.40 15.67 -8.07
C LEU A 116 -7.60 14.47 -9.02
N PRO A 117 -7.22 14.61 -10.30
CA PRO A 117 -7.40 13.54 -11.28
C PRO A 117 -6.67 12.28 -10.81
N TYR A 118 -7.29 11.12 -11.02
CA TYR A 118 -6.73 9.81 -10.63
C TYR A 118 -6.45 9.61 -9.13
N TYR A 119 -6.84 10.52 -8.22
CA TYR A 119 -6.55 10.40 -6.79
C TYR A 119 -7.01 9.07 -6.19
N ASN A 120 -8.27 8.70 -6.43
CA ASN A 120 -8.83 7.42 -5.97
C ASN A 120 -8.08 6.22 -6.57
N PHE A 121 -7.79 6.26 -7.87
CA PHE A 121 -7.06 5.20 -8.55
C PHE A 121 -5.66 5.01 -7.95
N ILE A 122 -4.92 6.11 -7.72
CA ILE A 122 -3.58 6.10 -7.12
C ILE A 122 -3.63 5.59 -5.68
N SER A 123 -4.65 5.98 -4.90
CA SER A 123 -4.86 5.49 -3.53
C SER A 123 -5.00 3.96 -3.49
N TYR A 124 -5.71 3.37 -4.44
CA TYR A 124 -5.80 1.91 -4.53
C TYR A 124 -4.53 1.26 -5.08
N ALA A 125 -3.87 1.91 -6.06
CA ALA A 125 -2.61 1.44 -6.61
C ALA A 125 -1.53 1.25 -5.55
N ILE A 126 -1.48 2.13 -4.52
CA ILE A 126 -0.53 2.00 -3.40
C ILE A 126 -0.70 0.67 -2.65
N ILE A 127 -1.94 0.24 -2.40
CA ILE A 127 -2.22 -1.04 -1.72
C ILE A 127 -1.65 -2.21 -2.54
N PHE A 128 -1.79 -2.16 -3.86
CA PHE A 128 -1.20 -3.16 -4.75
C PHE A 128 0.33 -3.08 -4.79
N ILE A 129 0.90 -1.88 -4.81
CA ILE A 129 2.35 -1.65 -4.78
C ILE A 129 2.95 -2.26 -3.51
N ASP A 130 2.30 -2.11 -2.36
CA ASP A 130 2.78 -2.71 -1.11
C ASP A 130 2.80 -4.23 -1.17
N LEU A 131 1.73 -4.84 -1.68
CA LEU A 131 1.63 -6.29 -1.83
C LEU A 131 2.71 -6.81 -2.79
N LEU A 132 2.89 -6.16 -3.94
CA LEU A 132 3.90 -6.51 -4.93
C LEU A 132 5.32 -6.31 -4.39
N SER A 133 5.56 -5.22 -3.65
CA SER A 133 6.85 -4.94 -3.04
C SER A 133 7.22 -5.98 -1.99
N SER A 134 6.25 -6.42 -1.20
CA SER A 134 6.41 -7.47 -0.19
C SER A 134 6.68 -8.82 -0.84
N LEU A 135 5.93 -9.17 -1.89
CA LEU A 135 6.15 -10.40 -2.66
C LEU A 135 7.54 -10.41 -3.33
N ALA A 136 7.89 -9.32 -4.00
CA ALA A 136 9.18 -9.16 -4.66
C ALA A 136 10.33 -9.24 -3.66
N SER A 137 10.20 -8.61 -2.49
CA SER A 137 11.19 -8.70 -1.41
C SER A 137 11.43 -10.14 -0.96
N LEU A 138 10.34 -10.91 -0.76
CA LEU A 138 10.43 -12.31 -0.39
C LEU A 138 11.16 -13.13 -1.45
N VAL A 139 10.76 -13.01 -2.73
CA VAL A 139 11.34 -13.73 -3.87
C VAL A 139 12.82 -13.38 -4.03
N VAL A 140 13.17 -12.10 -4.05
CA VAL A 140 14.56 -11.64 -4.22
C VAL A 140 15.43 -12.08 -3.04
N SER A 141 14.91 -12.04 -1.81
CA SER A 141 15.64 -12.53 -0.63
C SER A 141 15.91 -14.04 -0.71
N TYR A 142 14.92 -14.83 -1.17
CA TYR A 142 15.06 -16.26 -1.36
C TYR A 142 16.08 -16.60 -2.44
N LEU A 143 16.03 -15.92 -3.59
CA LEU A 143 17.00 -16.08 -4.67
C LEU A 143 18.42 -15.75 -4.19
N THR A 144 18.57 -14.67 -3.42
CA THR A 144 19.86 -14.28 -2.83
C THR A 144 20.38 -15.38 -1.91
N TYR A 145 19.54 -15.90 -1.00
CA TYR A 145 19.92 -17.00 -0.11
C TYR A 145 20.35 -18.26 -0.87
N ARG A 146 19.58 -18.65 -1.90
CA ARG A 146 19.91 -19.82 -2.74
C ARG A 146 21.25 -19.66 -3.45
N VAL A 147 21.55 -18.46 -3.96
CA VAL A 147 22.85 -18.17 -4.58
C VAL A 147 23.99 -18.25 -3.58
N VAL A 148 23.81 -17.74 -2.35
CA VAL A 148 24.80 -17.86 -1.27
C VAL A 148 25.08 -19.32 -0.97
N VAL A 149 24.06 -20.13 -0.73
CA VAL A 149 24.22 -21.56 -0.38
C VAL A 149 24.98 -22.32 -1.49
N ARG A 150 24.72 -22.01 -2.76
CA ARG A 150 25.39 -22.66 -3.90
C ARG A 150 26.84 -22.22 -4.12
N LYS A 151 27.14 -20.94 -3.91
CA LYS A 151 28.46 -20.36 -4.23
C LYS A 151 29.44 -20.34 -3.06
N THR A 152 28.97 -20.64 -1.84
CA THR A 152 29.78 -20.52 -0.63
C THR A 152 30.44 -21.86 -0.32
N PRO A 153 31.78 -21.95 -0.25
CA PRO A 153 32.47 -23.20 0.04
C PRO A 153 32.12 -23.71 1.45
N ILE A 154 32.09 -25.04 1.60
CA ILE A 154 31.68 -25.75 2.84
C ILE A 154 32.48 -25.27 4.06
N ALA A 155 33.74 -24.86 3.88
CA ALA A 155 34.58 -24.32 4.96
C ALA A 155 34.07 -23.00 5.59
N SER A 156 33.07 -22.34 5.00
CA SER A 156 32.54 -21.04 5.46
C SER A 156 31.09 -21.12 5.96
N ILE A 157 30.80 -22.14 6.78
CA ILE A 157 29.48 -22.41 7.40
C ILE A 157 28.92 -21.18 8.13
N GLY A 158 29.78 -20.38 8.78
CA GLY A 158 29.37 -19.15 9.48
C GLY A 158 28.64 -18.15 8.57
N LYS A 159 29.15 -17.95 7.35
CA LYS A 159 28.56 -17.05 6.35
C LYS A 159 27.21 -17.56 5.86
N ILE A 160 27.05 -18.88 5.73
CA ILE A 160 25.76 -19.50 5.36
C ILE A 160 24.75 -19.30 6.50
N LYS A 161 25.16 -19.51 7.76
CA LYS A 161 24.29 -19.33 8.94
C LYS A 161 23.81 -17.89 9.09
N GLU A 162 24.70 -16.92 8.88
CA GLU A 162 24.35 -15.49 8.88
C GLU A 162 23.33 -15.16 7.78
N ASN A 163 23.59 -15.59 6.53
CA ASN A 163 22.67 -15.33 5.42
C ASN A 163 21.31 -16.02 5.60
N LYS A 164 21.29 -17.20 6.23
CA LYS A 164 20.05 -17.91 6.63
C LYS A 164 19.26 -17.11 7.66
N SER A 165 19.92 -16.54 8.68
CA SER A 165 19.27 -15.69 9.67
C SER A 165 18.67 -14.43 9.03
N LEU A 166 19.45 -13.75 8.18
CA LEU A 166 18.97 -12.57 7.46
C LEU A 166 17.81 -12.90 6.51
N PHE A 167 17.85 -14.05 5.82
CA PHE A 167 16.72 -14.50 5.00
C PHE A 167 15.46 -14.72 5.84
N LYS A 168 15.57 -15.41 6.98
CA LYS A 168 14.42 -15.61 7.88
C LYS A 168 13.83 -14.28 8.34
N SER A 169 14.67 -13.32 8.73
CA SER A 169 14.22 -11.99 9.15
C SER A 169 13.48 -11.27 8.03
N PHE A 170 14.04 -11.21 6.81
CA PHE A 170 13.38 -10.59 5.67
C PHE A 170 12.12 -11.32 5.23
N ALA A 171 12.09 -12.64 5.33
CA ALA A 171 10.90 -13.42 5.01
C ALA A 171 9.75 -13.11 5.98
N ILE A 172 10.02 -13.04 7.29
CA ILE A 172 9.02 -12.65 8.30
C ILE A 172 8.50 -11.24 8.02
N GLN A 173 9.40 -10.28 7.78
CA GLN A 173 9.02 -8.89 7.49
C GLN A 173 8.22 -8.77 6.17
N SER A 174 8.57 -9.55 5.15
CA SER A 174 7.85 -9.57 3.87
C SER A 174 6.49 -10.28 3.97
N LEU A 175 6.35 -11.26 4.85
CA LEU A 175 5.09 -12.00 5.04
C LEU A 175 4.08 -11.23 5.88
N PHE A 176 4.54 -10.40 6.82
CA PHE A 176 3.67 -9.65 7.71
C PHE A 176 2.64 -8.75 6.97
N PRO A 177 3.02 -8.00 5.91
CA PRO A 177 2.08 -7.29 5.03
C PRO A 177 0.90 -8.12 4.56
N PHE A 178 1.10 -9.38 4.19
CA PHE A 178 0.02 -10.22 3.67
C PHE A 178 -1.08 -10.47 4.70
N CYS A 179 -0.77 -10.53 6.00
CA CYS A 179 -1.76 -10.79 7.04
C CYS A 179 -2.83 -9.68 7.13
N TYR A 180 -2.45 -8.43 6.86
CA TYR A 180 -3.38 -7.29 6.96
C TYR A 180 -3.79 -6.70 5.60
N GLN A 181 -2.94 -6.77 4.58
CA GLN A 181 -3.27 -6.24 3.24
C GLN A 181 -4.10 -7.18 2.39
N VAL A 182 -3.94 -8.50 2.50
CA VAL A 182 -4.76 -9.44 1.69
C VAL A 182 -6.26 -9.27 2.00
N PRO A 183 -6.70 -9.18 3.27
CA PRO A 183 -8.10 -8.85 3.57
C PRO A 183 -8.57 -7.54 2.94
N ALA A 184 -7.75 -6.48 3.00
CA ALA A 184 -8.06 -5.18 2.41
C ALA A 184 -8.20 -5.24 0.87
N VAL A 185 -7.31 -5.96 0.19
CA VAL A 185 -7.37 -6.18 -1.26
C VAL A 185 -8.59 -7.01 -1.64
N ILE A 186 -8.91 -8.08 -0.90
CA ILE A 186 -10.12 -8.89 -1.13
C ILE A 186 -11.36 -8.03 -0.99
N TYR A 187 -11.46 -7.25 0.09
CA TYR A 187 -12.56 -6.31 0.31
C TYR A 187 -12.71 -5.33 -0.86
N TYR A 188 -11.61 -4.76 -1.33
CA TYR A 188 -11.62 -3.85 -2.47
C TYR A 188 -12.08 -4.52 -3.78
N LEU A 189 -11.58 -5.72 -4.09
CA LEU A 189 -11.98 -6.46 -5.29
C LEU A 189 -13.47 -6.83 -5.24
N LEU A 190 -13.99 -7.20 -4.07
CA LEU A 190 -15.41 -7.44 -3.87
C LEU A 190 -16.23 -6.16 -4.08
N TYR A 191 -15.79 -5.04 -3.50
CA TYR A 191 -16.42 -3.74 -3.69
C TYR A 191 -16.49 -3.33 -5.18
N LEU A 192 -15.39 -3.51 -5.92
CA LEU A 192 -15.35 -3.23 -7.36
C LEU A 192 -16.34 -4.10 -8.14
N LYS A 193 -16.39 -5.41 -7.85
CA LYS A 193 -17.35 -6.32 -8.51
C LYS A 193 -18.79 -5.92 -8.26
N ILE A 194 -19.12 -5.57 -7.02
CA ILE A 194 -20.47 -5.12 -6.64
C ILE A 194 -20.81 -3.82 -7.37
N ARG A 195 -19.89 -2.85 -7.40
CA ARG A 195 -20.10 -1.58 -8.10
C ARG A 195 -20.27 -1.75 -9.61
N LEU A 196 -19.47 -2.62 -10.22
CA LEU A 196 -19.60 -2.98 -11.64
C LEU A 196 -20.95 -3.62 -11.92
N PHE A 197 -21.39 -4.56 -11.06
CA PHE A 197 -22.69 -5.20 -11.16
C PHE A 197 -23.84 -4.19 -11.06
N ILE A 198 -23.80 -3.26 -10.11
CA ILE A 198 -24.80 -2.18 -9.95
C ILE A 198 -24.82 -1.25 -11.17
N ALA A 199 -23.66 -0.86 -11.70
CA ALA A 199 -23.57 -0.02 -12.89
C ALA A 199 -24.14 -0.73 -14.13
N LEU A 200 -23.83 -2.01 -14.30
CA LEU A 200 -24.35 -2.82 -15.40
C LEU A 200 -25.87 -2.98 -15.29
N PHE A 201 -26.37 -3.25 -14.07
CA PHE A 201 -27.81 -3.33 -13.79
C PHE A 201 -28.52 -2.01 -14.03
N SER A 202 -27.95 -0.88 -13.59
CA SER A 202 -28.51 0.46 -13.82
C SER A 202 -28.55 0.80 -15.31
N THR A 203 -27.53 0.43 -16.07
CA THR A 203 -27.48 0.63 -17.53
C THR A 203 -28.52 -0.22 -18.24
N ILE A 204 -28.66 -1.50 -17.88
CA ILE A 204 -29.71 -2.39 -18.40
C ILE A 204 -31.10 -1.85 -18.06
N PHE A 205 -31.33 -1.44 -16.82
CA PHE A 205 -32.59 -0.87 -16.37
C PHE A 205 -32.94 0.41 -17.17
N LEU A 206 -31.99 1.31 -17.39
CA LEU A 206 -32.17 2.50 -18.21
C LEU A 206 -32.52 2.16 -19.66
N ILE A 207 -31.83 1.18 -20.27
CA ILE A 207 -32.14 0.71 -21.63
C ILE A 207 -33.57 0.15 -21.72
N PHE A 208 -33.98 -0.69 -20.75
CA PHE A 208 -35.34 -1.24 -20.72
C PHE A 208 -36.40 -0.16 -20.52
N PHE A 209 -36.15 0.83 -19.66
CA PHE A 209 -37.09 1.90 -19.37
C PHE A 209 -37.22 2.87 -20.56
N GLN A 210 -36.13 3.14 -21.27
CA GLN A 210 -36.10 4.00 -22.46
C GLN A 210 -36.81 3.34 -23.64
N LYS A 211 -36.58 2.03 -23.86
CA LYS A 211 -37.29 1.24 -24.86
C LYS A 211 -38.80 1.12 -24.57
N GLY A 212 -39.18 1.07 -23.30
CA GLY A 212 -40.58 1.11 -22.86
C GLY A 212 -41.28 2.45 -23.12
N LYS A 213 -40.55 3.58 -23.10
CA LYS A 213 -41.09 4.90 -23.48
C LYS A 213 -41.31 5.01 -25.00
N GLU A 214 -40.38 4.53 -25.81
CA GLU A 214 -40.52 4.53 -27.28
C GLU A 214 -41.69 3.64 -27.74
N LEU A 215 -41.89 2.47 -27.13
CA LEU A 215 -43.03 1.58 -27.40
C LEU A 215 -44.38 2.18 -26.99
N LYS A 216 -44.42 3.06 -25.99
CA LYS A 216 -45.65 3.79 -25.62
C LYS A 216 -45.97 4.93 -26.59
N GLN A 217 -44.97 5.57 -27.19
CA GLN A 217 -45.19 6.61 -28.20
C GLN A 217 -45.68 6.04 -29.54
N LEU A 218 -45.20 4.86 -29.94
CA LEU A 218 -45.65 4.15 -31.15
C LEU A 218 -47.07 3.56 -31.07
N LYS A 219 -47.67 3.48 -29.87
CA LYS A 219 -49.05 2.97 -29.67
C LYS A 219 -50.11 4.08 -29.64
N PHE A 220 -49.70 5.35 -29.73
CA PHE A 220 -50.57 6.52 -29.68
C PHE A 220 -50.40 7.47 -30.89
N SER A 221 -49.71 7.02 -31.95
CA SER A 221 -49.70 7.64 -33.29
C SER A 221 -50.45 6.77 -34.28
#